data_AF-A0A076G3M1-F1
#
_entry.id   AF-A0A076G3M1-F1
#
_cell.length_a   1.000
_cell.length_b   1.000
_cell.length_c   1.000
_cell.angle_alpha   90.00
_cell.angle_beta   90.00
_cell.angle_gamma   90.00
#
_symmetry.space_group_name_H-M   'P 1'
#
loop_
_entity.id
_entity.type
_entity.pdbx_description
1 polymer ?
#
loop_
_entity_poly.entity_id
_entity_poly.type
_entity_poly.pdbx_seq_one_letter_code
_entity_poly.pdbx_strand_id
1 'polypeptide(L)'
;MINLLELLYLGDFYSLVFIFFLMLMLASLIFFALKKRPIFYNSFSLSFFLTLIAWLSINAAPLPFALQENIKTLLIQQAKAGVGSNGLVNRILVPCMYPNKGYIRGFDYHYALDSYKTDMQKHLDKTEAFKVQPKSVLNIDTSLELCKFIEEFNVIKVKEITENEPR
;
A
#
# COMPACT_ATOMS: atom_id res chain seq x y z
N MET A 1 12.77 -0.36 -9.53
CA MET A 1 12.26 0.84 -8.84
C MET A 1 11.07 0.50 -7.93
N ILE A 2 10.05 -0.22 -8.43
CA ILE A 2 8.92 -0.69 -7.62
C ILE A 2 9.37 -1.53 -6.42
N ASN A 3 10.23 -2.55 -6.58
CA ASN A 3 10.65 -3.41 -5.46
C ASN A 3 11.33 -2.64 -4.30
N LEU A 4 12.02 -1.54 -4.60
CA LEU A 4 12.63 -0.69 -3.57
C LEU A 4 11.55 0.11 -2.82
N LEU A 5 10.56 0.64 -3.55
CA LEU A 5 9.41 1.31 -2.94
C LEU A 5 8.59 0.31 -2.11
N GLU A 6 8.36 -0.90 -2.60
CA GLU A 6 7.69 -1.93 -1.83
C GLU A 6 8.45 -2.25 -0.54
N LEU A 7 9.77 -2.44 -0.60
CA LEU A 7 10.59 -2.63 0.60
C LEU A 7 10.41 -1.47 1.60
N LEU A 8 10.45 -0.21 1.13
CA LEU A 8 10.31 0.95 2.00
C LEU A 8 8.90 1.10 2.61
N TYR A 9 7.87 0.73 1.85
CA TYR A 9 6.46 0.92 2.22
C TYR A 9 5.79 -0.33 2.82
N LEU A 10 6.49 -1.47 2.88
CA LEU A 10 6.09 -2.64 3.66
C LEU A 10 6.11 -2.33 5.17
N GLY A 11 6.98 -1.41 5.61
CA GLY A 11 7.07 -1.00 7.00
C GLY A 11 7.56 -2.11 7.94
N ASP A 12 8.18 -3.17 7.40
CA ASP A 12 8.73 -4.29 8.15
C ASP A 12 10.08 -3.92 8.80
N PHE A 13 10.61 -4.83 9.64
CA PHE A 13 11.90 -4.62 10.29
C PHE A 13 13.03 -4.35 9.27
N TYR A 14 13.00 -5.02 8.13
CA TYR A 14 14.00 -4.85 7.06
C TYR A 14 13.96 -3.44 6.46
N SER A 15 12.76 -2.88 6.25
CA SER A 15 12.58 -1.50 5.80
C SER A 15 13.19 -0.50 6.78
N LEU A 16 12.99 -0.69 8.08
CA LEU A 16 13.50 0.20 9.12
C LEU A 16 15.03 0.13 9.22
N VAL A 17 15.60 -1.08 9.16
CA VAL A 17 17.05 -1.29 9.10
C VAL A 17 17.65 -0.64 7.85
N PHE A 18 17.00 -0.77 6.70
CA PHE A 18 17.45 -0.17 5.46
C PHE A 18 17.42 1.38 5.52
N ILE A 19 16.34 1.96 6.04
CA ILE A 19 16.24 3.41 6.29
C ILE A 19 17.35 3.85 7.25
N PHE A 20 17.65 3.08 8.30
CA PHE A 20 18.73 3.39 9.23
C PHE A 20 20.09 3.49 8.55
N PHE A 21 20.44 2.52 7.69
CA PHE A 21 21.70 2.57 6.95
C PHE A 21 21.77 3.76 5.99
N LEU A 22 20.66 4.10 5.32
CA LEU A 22 20.59 5.30 4.48
C LEU A 22 20.82 6.58 5.30
N MET A 23 20.16 6.70 6.45
CA MET A 23 20.31 7.87 7.32
C MET A 23 21.69 7.94 7.96
N LEU A 24 22.33 6.79 8.22
CA LEU A 24 23.71 6.74 8.70
C LEU A 24 24.70 7.24 7.65
N MET A 25 24.52 6.85 6.39
CA MET A 25 25.32 7.39 5.29
C MET A 25 25.13 8.90 5.13
N LEU A 26 23.87 9.36 5.17
CA LEU A 26 23.54 10.78 5.08
C LEU A 26 24.15 11.59 6.23
N ALA A 27 23.98 11.12 7.47
CA ALA A 27 24.55 11.77 8.65
C ALA A 27 26.08 11.81 8.59
N SER A 28 26.72 10.72 8.14
CA SER A 28 28.17 10.66 7.96
C SER A 28 28.67 11.68 6.94
N LEU A 29 27.95 11.84 5.82
CA LEU A 29 28.26 12.85 4.82
C LEU A 29 28.13 14.27 5.37
N ILE A 30 27.08 14.54 6.17
CA ILE A 30 26.88 15.84 6.83
C ILE A 30 28.05 16.16 7.77
N PHE A 31 28.41 15.25 8.67
CA PHE A 31 29.49 15.49 9.62
C PHE A 31 30.87 15.54 8.96
N PHE A 32 31.07 14.80 7.87
CA PHE A 32 32.27 14.91 7.02
C PHE A 32 32.37 16.29 6.38
N ALA A 33 31.28 16.78 5.76
CA ALA A 33 31.23 18.10 5.13
C ALA A 33 31.45 19.23 6.15
N LEU A 34 30.91 19.09 7.36
CA LEU A 34 31.08 20.05 8.46
C LEU A 34 32.45 19.93 9.18
N LYS A 35 33.32 19.01 8.76
CA LYS A 35 34.64 18.74 9.38
C LYS A 35 34.57 18.49 10.90
N LYS A 36 33.42 18.01 11.42
CA LYS A 36 33.23 17.75 12.85
C LYS A 36 33.72 16.35 13.23
N ARG A 37 34.58 16.26 14.23
CA ARG A 37 35.03 14.99 14.84
C ARG A 37 34.45 14.83 16.27
N PRO A 38 34.16 13.61 16.74
CA PRO A 38 34.24 12.35 16.01
C PRO A 38 33.05 12.14 15.06
N ILE A 39 33.32 11.72 13.83
CA ILE A 39 32.28 11.56 12.79
C ILE A 39 31.32 10.42 13.16
N PHE A 40 31.85 9.27 13.59
CA PHE A 40 31.06 8.06 13.80
C PHE A 40 29.99 8.22 14.89
N TYR A 41 30.37 8.63 16.11
CA TYR A 41 29.43 8.79 17.23
C TYR A 41 28.32 9.80 16.92
N ASN A 42 28.70 10.94 16.33
CA ASN A 42 27.74 11.98 15.98
C ASN A 42 26.78 11.53 14.87
N SER A 43 27.30 10.80 13.87
CA SER A 43 26.51 10.30 12.75
C SER A 43 25.54 9.20 13.18
N PHE A 44 25.97 8.31 14.07
CA PHE A 44 25.13 7.23 14.61
C PHE A 44 23.97 7.78 15.46
N SER A 45 24.23 8.78 16.30
CA SER A 45 23.16 9.42 17.08
C SER A 45 22.16 10.14 16.17
N LEU A 46 22.64 10.93 15.21
CA LEU A 46 21.79 11.65 14.26
C LEU A 46 21.00 10.68 13.37
N SER A 47 21.60 9.57 12.93
CA SER A 47 20.93 8.60 12.07
C SER A 47 19.73 7.96 12.75
N PHE A 48 19.79 7.71 14.07
CA PHE A 48 18.64 7.19 14.81
C PHE A 48 17.43 8.14 14.74
N PHE A 49 17.64 9.42 15.03
CA PHE A 49 16.58 10.43 14.93
C PHE A 49 16.06 10.61 13.50
N LEU A 50 16.96 10.68 12.53
CA LEU A 50 16.58 10.79 11.12
C LEU A 50 15.81 9.56 10.63
N THR A 51 16.14 8.36 11.13
CA THR A 51 15.42 7.12 10.80
C THR A 51 13.98 7.18 11.30
N LEU A 52 13.77 7.62 12.53
CA LEU A 52 12.43 7.77 13.09
C LEU A 52 11.61 8.78 12.27
N ILE A 53 12.18 9.95 11.96
CA ILE A 53 11.52 10.98 11.15
C ILE A 53 11.19 10.44 9.75
N ALA A 54 12.13 9.76 9.10
CA ALA A 54 11.93 9.19 7.77
C ALA A 54 10.85 8.11 7.77
N TRP A 55 10.88 7.19 8.74
CA TRP A 55 9.87 6.15 8.88
C TRP A 55 8.47 6.73 9.11
N LEU A 56 8.34 7.71 10.02
CA LEU A 56 7.06 8.41 10.24
C LEU A 56 6.59 9.13 8.97
N SER A 57 7.52 9.78 8.26
CA SER A 57 7.21 10.50 7.02
C SER A 57 6.70 9.56 5.93
N ILE A 58 7.36 8.42 5.71
CA ILE A 58 6.94 7.40 4.73
C ILE A 58 5.54 6.88 5.07
N ASN A 59 5.28 6.59 6.34
CA ASN A 59 4.00 6.05 6.78
C ASN A 59 2.85 7.06 6.71
N ALA A 60 3.14 8.36 6.89
CA ALA A 60 2.13 9.43 6.84
C ALA A 60 1.92 10.00 5.42
N ALA A 61 2.93 9.91 4.55
CA ALA A 61 2.90 10.45 3.20
C ALA A 61 1.90 9.68 2.31
N PRO A 62 1.40 10.34 1.25
CA PRO A 62 0.68 9.65 0.19
C PRO A 62 1.51 8.56 -0.46
N LEU A 63 0.85 7.47 -0.85
CA LEU A 63 1.46 6.41 -1.64
C LEU A 63 2.00 6.97 -2.96
N PRO A 64 3.25 6.67 -3.34
CA PRO A 64 3.76 7.04 -4.64
C PRO A 64 2.97 6.37 -5.76
N PHE A 65 2.88 7.05 -6.90
CA PHE A 65 2.08 6.62 -8.06
C PHE A 65 2.31 5.16 -8.46
N ALA A 66 3.57 4.70 -8.49
CA ALA A 66 3.90 3.32 -8.84
C ALA A 66 3.26 2.26 -7.93
N LEU A 67 3.12 2.55 -6.63
CA LEU A 67 2.46 1.65 -5.69
C LEU A 67 0.94 1.74 -5.78
N GLN A 68 0.40 2.91 -6.16
CA GLN A 68 -1.02 3.05 -6.46
C GLN A 68 -1.44 2.21 -7.69
N GLU A 69 -0.63 2.24 -8.76
CA GLU A 69 -0.84 1.40 -9.94
C GLU A 69 -0.76 -0.11 -9.60
N ASN A 70 0.13 -0.48 -8.68
CA ASN A 70 0.20 -1.85 -8.20
C ASN A 70 -1.12 -2.27 -7.53
N ILE A 71 -1.66 -1.44 -6.62
CA ILE A 71 -2.96 -1.72 -5.98
C ILE A 71 -4.08 -1.85 -7.02
N LYS A 72 -4.14 -0.95 -8.02
CA LYS A 72 -5.12 -1.06 -9.13
C LYS A 72 -4.99 -2.39 -9.87
N THR A 73 -3.75 -2.82 -10.13
CA THR A 73 -3.48 -4.11 -10.77
C THR A 73 -3.99 -5.28 -9.91
N LEU A 74 -3.76 -5.25 -8.60
CA LEU A 74 -4.25 -6.28 -7.68
C LEU A 74 -5.78 -6.34 -7.63
N LEU A 75 -6.46 -5.19 -7.63
CA LEU A 75 -7.94 -5.12 -7.71
C LEU A 75 -8.46 -5.72 -9.02
N ILE A 76 -7.82 -5.40 -10.15
CA ILE A 76 -8.18 -5.98 -11.45
C ILE A 76 -7.97 -7.49 -11.46
N GLN A 77 -6.87 -7.98 -10.88
CA GLN A 77 -6.60 -9.42 -10.75
C GLN A 77 -7.66 -10.11 -9.88
N GLN A 78 -8.05 -9.48 -8.78
CA GLN A 78 -9.10 -9.97 -7.88
C GLN A 78 -10.44 -10.16 -8.63
N ALA A 79 -10.84 -9.18 -9.45
CA ALA A 79 -12.05 -9.28 -10.27
C ALA A 79 -11.93 -10.34 -11.39
N LYS A 80 -10.77 -10.44 -12.04
CA LYS A 80 -10.49 -11.46 -13.06
C LYS A 80 -10.57 -12.87 -12.51
N ALA A 81 -10.18 -13.08 -11.26
CA ALA A 81 -10.30 -14.36 -10.58
C ALA A 81 -11.72 -14.64 -10.06
N GLY A 82 -12.61 -13.64 -9.99
CA GLY A 82 -13.94 -13.80 -9.41
C GLY A 82 -13.91 -13.95 -7.89
N VAL A 83 -13.04 -13.18 -7.23
CA VAL A 83 -12.91 -13.22 -5.76
C VAL A 83 -13.99 -12.35 -5.11
N GLY A 84 -14.84 -12.99 -4.31
CA GLY A 84 -15.95 -12.35 -3.61
C GLY A 84 -15.61 -11.76 -2.25
N SER A 85 -14.39 -11.96 -1.74
CA SER A 85 -13.95 -11.30 -0.51
C SER A 85 -13.67 -9.80 -0.72
N ASN A 86 -14.08 -8.93 0.21
CA ASN A 86 -13.97 -7.46 0.12
C ASN A 86 -12.84 -6.85 0.98
N GLY A 87 -11.90 -7.66 1.46
CA GLY A 87 -10.84 -7.19 2.37
C GLY A 87 -10.00 -6.08 1.74
N LEU A 88 -9.42 -6.34 0.56
CA LEU A 88 -8.62 -5.36 -0.18
C LEU A 88 -9.45 -4.11 -0.51
N VAL A 89 -10.67 -4.30 -1.04
CA VAL A 89 -11.56 -3.20 -1.42
C VAL A 89 -11.80 -2.26 -0.25
N ASN A 90 -12.20 -2.80 0.90
CA ASN A 90 -12.47 -2.01 2.10
C ASN A 90 -11.22 -1.32 2.65
N ARG A 91 -10.05 -1.98 2.56
CA ARG A 91 -8.79 -1.40 3.03
C ARG A 91 -8.39 -0.15 2.26
N ILE A 92 -8.76 -0.07 0.99
CA ILE A 92 -8.48 1.05 0.10
C ILE A 92 -9.61 2.09 0.15
N LEU A 93 -10.87 1.65 0.14
CA LEU A 93 -12.03 2.53 0.10
C LEU A 93 -12.17 3.39 1.37
N VAL A 94 -12.00 2.78 2.55
CA VAL A 94 -12.15 3.49 3.84
C VAL A 94 -11.23 4.72 3.95
N PRO A 95 -9.89 4.62 3.75
CA PRO A 95 -9.03 5.81 3.82
C PRO A 95 -9.34 6.85 2.73
N CYS A 96 -9.83 6.43 1.56
CA CYS A 96 -10.25 7.34 0.49
C CYS A 96 -11.52 8.14 0.83
N MET A 97 -12.49 7.53 1.51
CA MET A 97 -13.75 8.18 1.89
C MET A 97 -13.64 9.13 3.10
N TYR A 98 -12.51 9.13 3.82
CA TYR A 98 -12.35 10.02 4.97
C TYR A 98 -12.32 11.49 4.51
N PRO A 99 -13.17 12.38 5.05
CA PRO A 99 -13.44 13.73 4.51
C PRO A 99 -12.21 14.66 4.38
N ASN A 100 -11.07 14.29 4.96
CA ASN A 100 -9.84 15.09 4.93
C ASN A 100 -8.61 14.31 4.43
N LYS A 101 -8.78 13.07 3.93
CA LYS A 101 -7.63 12.22 3.60
C LYS A 101 -7.43 11.95 2.13
N GLY A 102 -8.44 11.89 1.25
CA GLY A 102 -8.33 11.95 -0.23
C GLY A 102 -7.25 11.10 -0.94
N TYR A 103 -6.47 10.31 -0.22
CA TYR A 103 -5.29 9.59 -0.65
C TYR A 103 -5.02 8.48 0.37
N ILE A 104 -4.28 7.48 -0.07
CA ILE A 104 -3.92 6.33 0.74
C ILE A 104 -2.51 6.54 1.28
N ARG A 105 -2.34 6.37 2.60
CA ARG A 105 -1.06 6.63 3.26
C ARG A 105 -0.11 5.45 3.09
N GLY A 106 1.18 5.69 3.28
CA GLY A 106 2.17 4.63 3.19
C GLY A 106 1.88 3.43 4.10
N PHE A 107 1.45 3.67 5.35
CA PHE A 107 1.15 2.58 6.28
C PHE A 107 -0.04 1.71 5.81
N ASP A 108 -0.97 2.24 5.00
CA ASP A 108 -2.12 1.49 4.48
C ASP A 108 -1.70 0.47 3.41
N TYR A 109 -0.54 0.66 2.76
CA TYR A 109 -0.05 -0.20 1.68
C TYR A 109 0.18 -1.64 2.12
N HIS A 110 0.92 -1.83 3.21
CA HIS A 110 1.21 -3.17 3.75
C HIS A 110 -0.08 -3.92 4.06
N TYR A 111 -1.04 -3.26 4.71
CA TYR A 111 -2.32 -3.87 5.02
C TYR A 111 -3.18 -4.15 3.78
N ALA A 112 -3.05 -3.35 2.72
CA ALA A 112 -3.70 -3.65 1.45
C ALA A 112 -3.15 -4.94 0.83
N LEU A 113 -1.82 -5.11 0.81
CA LEU A 113 -1.19 -6.34 0.32
C LEU A 113 -1.60 -7.57 1.13
N ASP A 114 -1.64 -7.46 2.45
CA ASP A 114 -2.07 -8.56 3.32
C ASP A 114 -3.56 -8.88 3.16
N SER A 115 -4.40 -7.86 2.97
CA SER A 115 -5.82 -8.05 2.66
C SER A 115 -6.01 -8.74 1.31
N TYR A 116 -5.22 -8.38 0.30
CA TYR A 116 -5.23 -9.07 -1.01
C TYR A 116 -4.86 -10.55 -0.86
N LYS A 117 -3.75 -10.86 -0.16
CA LYS A 117 -3.33 -12.25 0.07
C LYS A 117 -4.41 -13.04 0.80
N THR A 118 -5.01 -12.43 1.83
CA THR A 118 -6.10 -13.05 2.60
C THR A 118 -7.33 -13.30 1.74
N ASP A 119 -7.70 -12.34 0.90
CA ASP A 119 -8.85 -12.47 -0.02
C ASP A 119 -8.61 -13.60 -1.04
N MET A 120 -7.42 -13.66 -1.65
CA MET A 120 -7.06 -14.72 -2.58
C MET A 120 -7.03 -16.09 -1.90
N GLN A 121 -6.47 -16.18 -0.69
CA GLN A 121 -6.43 -17.43 0.08
C GLN A 121 -7.85 -17.93 0.38
N LYS A 122 -8.74 -17.05 0.84
CA LYS A 122 -10.15 -17.40 1.09
C LYS A 122 -10.86 -17.89 -0.17
N HIS A 123 -10.57 -17.28 -1.32
CA HIS A 123 -11.11 -17.72 -2.60
C HIS A 123 -10.61 -19.11 -2.98
N LEU A 124 -9.30 -19.37 -2.85
CA LEU A 124 -8.70 -20.70 -3.11
C LEU A 124 -9.29 -21.77 -2.17
N ASP A 125 -9.49 -21.42 -0.90
CA ASP A 125 -10.07 -22.29 0.12
C ASP A 125 -11.61 -22.40 0.00
N LYS A 126 -12.24 -21.65 -0.92
CA LYS A 126 -13.69 -21.55 -1.10
C LYS A 126 -14.45 -21.14 0.17
N THR A 127 -13.81 -20.31 1.00
CA THR A 127 -14.35 -19.76 2.26
C THR A 127 -14.70 -18.29 2.15
N GLU A 128 -14.71 -17.74 0.94
CA GLU A 128 -15.13 -16.37 0.68
C GLU A 128 -16.61 -16.14 1.00
N ALA A 129 -16.93 -14.91 1.43
CA ALA A 129 -18.27 -14.54 1.88
C ALA A 129 -19.31 -14.53 0.74
N PHE A 130 -18.87 -14.20 -0.47
CA PHE A 130 -19.74 -14.05 -1.63
C PHE A 130 -19.20 -14.85 -2.81
N LYS A 131 -20.09 -15.37 -3.64
CA LYS A 131 -19.72 -15.99 -4.92
C LYS A 131 -19.97 -14.97 -6.02
N VAL A 132 -18.90 -14.58 -6.70
CA VAL A 132 -18.95 -13.67 -7.85
C VAL A 132 -18.34 -14.33 -9.06
N GLN A 133 -18.77 -13.92 -10.25
CA GLN A 133 -18.27 -14.50 -11.50
C GLN A 133 -16.97 -13.81 -11.94
N PRO A 134 -16.00 -14.56 -12.47
CA PRO A 134 -14.80 -13.99 -13.08
C PRO A 134 -15.12 -12.95 -14.15
N LYS A 135 -14.51 -11.76 -14.08
CA LYS A 135 -14.63 -10.71 -15.11
C LYS A 135 -13.32 -10.49 -15.84
N SER A 136 -13.26 -10.93 -17.10
CA SER A 136 -12.11 -10.71 -17.97
C SER A 136 -11.92 -9.23 -18.36
N VAL A 137 -13.02 -8.46 -18.44
CA VAL A 137 -13.05 -7.04 -18.76
C VAL A 137 -13.80 -6.27 -17.68
N LEU A 138 -13.12 -5.32 -17.05
CA LEU A 138 -13.72 -4.32 -16.17
C LEU A 138 -13.93 -3.05 -16.98
N ASN A 139 -15.17 -2.55 -17.02
CA ASN A 139 -15.50 -1.29 -17.68
C ASN A 139 -15.20 -0.12 -16.72
N ILE A 140 -13.93 0.03 -16.36
CA ILE A 140 -13.41 1.07 -15.46
C ILE A 140 -12.24 1.75 -16.19
N ASP A 141 -12.19 3.08 -16.13
CA ASP A 141 -11.06 3.83 -16.64
C ASP A 141 -9.83 3.62 -15.76
N THR A 142 -8.79 2.96 -16.29
CA THR A 142 -7.55 2.67 -15.56
C THR A 142 -6.67 3.90 -15.34
N SER A 143 -6.95 5.00 -16.06
CA SER A 143 -6.25 6.29 -15.88
C SER A 143 -6.70 7.05 -14.63
N LEU A 144 -7.80 6.61 -14.00
CA LEU A 144 -8.28 7.20 -12.75
C LEU A 144 -7.25 7.07 -11.61
N GLU A 145 -7.22 8.08 -10.76
CA GLU A 145 -6.52 8.02 -9.48
C GLU A 145 -7.11 6.90 -8.60
N LEU A 146 -6.28 6.31 -7.73
CA LEU A 146 -6.64 5.11 -6.98
C LEU A 146 -7.94 5.26 -6.17
N CYS A 147 -8.20 6.42 -5.57
CA CYS A 147 -9.43 6.64 -4.80
C CYS A 147 -10.69 6.69 -5.67
N LYS A 148 -10.65 7.31 -6.85
CA LYS A 148 -11.77 7.28 -7.80
C LYS A 148 -11.94 5.89 -8.40
N PHE A 149 -10.83 5.24 -8.73
CA PHE A 149 -10.83 3.88 -9.25
C PHE A 149 -11.50 2.90 -8.28
N ILE A 150 -11.19 2.97 -6.97
CA ILE A 150 -11.79 2.06 -5.99
C ILE A 150 -13.28 2.35 -5.76
N GLU A 151 -13.71 3.61 -5.85
CA GLU A 151 -15.12 3.96 -5.77
C GLU A 151 -15.93 3.33 -6.90
N GLU A 152 -15.46 3.49 -8.15
CA GLU A 152 -16.10 2.85 -9.31
C GLU A 152 -16.04 1.31 -9.24
N PHE A 153 -14.89 0.77 -8.84
CA PHE A 153 -14.72 -0.67 -8.66
C PHE A 153 -15.70 -1.24 -7.61
N ASN A 154 -15.87 -0.54 -6.49
CA ASN A 154 -16.79 -0.95 -5.43
C ASN A 154 -18.24 -0.95 -5.90
N VAL A 155 -18.67 0.04 -6.69
CA VAL A 155 -20.03 0.07 -7.28
C VAL A 155 -20.28 -1.17 -8.14
N ILE A 156 -19.31 -1.54 -8.98
CA ILE A 156 -19.42 -2.75 -9.83
C ILE A 156 -19.55 -4.00 -8.96
N LYS A 157 -18.71 -4.11 -7.92
CA LYS A 157 -18.68 -5.29 -7.05
C LYS A 157 -19.94 -5.44 -6.20
N VAL A 158 -20.47 -4.35 -5.64
CA VAL A 158 -21.72 -4.35 -4.87
C VAL A 158 -22.90 -4.77 -5.75
N LYS A 159 -22.95 -4.29 -6.99
CA LYS A 159 -23.98 -4.67 -7.95
C LYS A 159 -23.94 -6.18 -8.23
N GLU A 160 -22.76 -6.76 -8.43
CA GLU A 160 -22.60 -8.20 -8.65
C GLU A 160 -23.06 -9.05 -7.46
N ILE A 161 -22.71 -8.63 -6.24
CA ILE A 161 -23.15 -9.35 -5.04
C ILE A 161 -24.68 -9.34 -4.95
N THR A 162 -25.29 -8.17 -5.20
CA THR A 162 -26.76 -8.00 -5.14
C THR A 162 -27.49 -8.80 -6.22
N GLU A 163 -26.89 -8.96 -7.41
CA GLU A 163 -27.48 -9.70 -8.53
C GLU A 163 -27.32 -11.22 -8.39
N ASN A 164 -26.28 -11.70 -7.68
CA ASN A 164 -25.97 -13.13 -7.54
C ASN A 164 -26.43 -13.75 -6.22
N GLU A 165 -26.91 -12.97 -5.26
CA GLU A 165 -27.52 -13.52 -4.04
C GLU A 165 -28.93 -14.08 -4.33
N PRO A 166 -29.21 -15.34 -3.96
CA PRO A 166 -30.57 -15.86 -4.02
C PRO A 166 -31.44 -15.10 -3.02
N ARG A 167 -32.51 -14.47 -3.52
CA ARG A 167 -33.58 -13.90 -2.67
C ARG A 167 -34.39 -15.00 -1.99
#